data_AF-A0A1S9RG84-F1
#
_entry.id   AF-A0A1S9RG84-F1
#
_cell.length_a   1.000
_cell.length_b   1.000
_cell.length_c   1.000
_cell.angle_alpha   90.00
_cell.angle_beta   90.00
_cell.angle_gamma   90.00
#
_symmetry.space_group_name_H-M   'P 1'
#
loop_
_entity.id
_entity.type
_entity.pdbx_description
1 polymer ?
#
loop_
_entity_poly.entity_id
_entity_poly.type
_entity_poly.pdbx_seq_one_letter_code
_entity_poly.pdbx_strand_id
1 'polypeptide(L)'
;MGSSTFDLEYGCIEVAALESSVEEKDVVILHANAHNLTGHHPAQEQWKKIAEGVGRKKLFLVFDCAYQGLRIRGYRCRCMGNPILLLYVVYGTPLSIPPEGAKAHLVQAVRAESSGPSVFGARIVQTGLDDTELYLKWQKDARMMAFRIKRVRALISPNWKAWCSGRLESY
;
A
#
# COMPACT_ATOMS: atom_id res chain seq x y z
N MET A 1 -20.04 12.22 -10.78
CA MET A 1 -19.00 11.18 -10.60
C MET A 1 -18.99 10.85 -9.13
N GLY A 2 -19.60 9.73 -8.74
CA GLY A 2 -19.62 9.29 -7.34
C GLY A 2 -18.35 8.51 -7.06
N SER A 3 -17.56 8.93 -6.08
CA SER A 3 -16.51 8.09 -5.51
C SER A 3 -17.15 7.16 -4.49
N SER A 4 -17.18 5.85 -4.75
CA SER A 4 -17.54 4.84 -3.76
C SER A 4 -16.29 4.40 -3.00
N THR A 5 -16.33 4.53 -1.67
CA THR A 5 -15.29 3.95 -0.79
C THR A 5 -15.85 2.66 -0.22
N PHE A 6 -15.19 1.55 -0.52
CA PHE A 6 -15.56 0.25 0.03
C PHE A 6 -14.65 -0.04 1.22
N ASP A 7 -15.16 0.17 2.44
CA ASP A 7 -14.48 -0.27 3.65
C ASP A 7 -14.65 -1.79 3.78
N LEU A 8 -13.54 -2.50 3.68
CA LEU A 8 -13.49 -3.96 3.82
C LEU A 8 -13.69 -4.33 5.30
N GLU A 9 -14.89 -4.76 5.66
CA GLU A 9 -15.13 -5.39 6.96
C GLU A 9 -14.29 -6.68 7.09
N TYR A 10 -13.52 -6.73 8.17
CA TYR A 10 -12.89 -7.91 8.77
C TYR A 10 -12.57 -9.10 7.85
N GLY A 11 -11.41 -9.04 7.21
CA GLY A 11 -10.59 -10.25 6.99
C GLY A 11 -10.65 -10.92 5.62
N CYS A 12 -11.43 -10.42 4.67
CA CYS A 12 -11.44 -10.94 3.32
C CYS A 12 -11.29 -9.79 2.31
N ILE A 13 -10.20 -9.79 1.54
CA ILE A 13 -10.28 -9.21 0.21
C ILE A 13 -11.17 -10.14 -0.57
N GLU A 14 -12.46 -9.85 -0.58
CA GLU A 14 -13.32 -10.47 -1.56
C GLU A 14 -12.99 -9.83 -2.90
N VAL A 15 -12.29 -10.59 -3.73
CA VAL A 15 -12.29 -10.45 -5.18
C VAL A 15 -13.73 -10.22 -5.70
N ALA A 16 -14.75 -10.70 -4.98
CA ALA A 16 -16.15 -10.44 -5.26
C ALA A 16 -16.50 -8.94 -5.27
N ALA A 17 -15.91 -8.10 -4.41
CA ALA A 17 -16.16 -6.65 -4.43
C ALA A 17 -15.60 -6.00 -5.70
N LEU A 18 -14.42 -6.43 -6.15
CA LEU A 18 -13.87 -6.05 -7.46
C LEU A 18 -14.76 -6.50 -8.61
N GLU A 19 -15.48 -7.63 -8.47
CA GLU A 19 -16.34 -8.18 -9.51
C GLU A 19 -17.74 -7.56 -9.54
N SER A 20 -18.33 -7.22 -8.39
CA SER A 20 -19.69 -6.68 -8.31
C SER A 20 -19.78 -5.15 -8.37
N SER A 21 -18.74 -4.44 -7.93
CA SER A 21 -18.86 -3.02 -7.57
C SER A 21 -17.98 -2.07 -8.39
N VAL A 22 -17.25 -2.61 -9.37
CA VAL A 22 -16.29 -1.85 -10.20
C VAL A 22 -16.58 -2.09 -11.67
N GLU A 23 -16.65 -1.04 -12.47
CA GLU A 23 -16.90 -1.09 -13.91
C GLU A 23 -15.59 -1.07 -14.72
N GLU A 24 -15.68 -1.33 -16.03
CA GLU A 24 -14.50 -1.29 -16.90
C GLU A 24 -13.89 0.12 -16.91
N LYS A 25 -12.57 0.22 -16.80
CA LYS A 25 -11.78 1.48 -16.77
C LYS A 25 -11.93 2.34 -15.51
N ASP A 26 -12.57 1.83 -14.46
CA ASP A 26 -12.58 2.50 -13.16
C ASP A 26 -11.16 2.61 -12.57
N VAL A 27 -10.99 3.63 -11.73
CA VAL A 27 -9.79 3.84 -10.92
C VAL A 27 -9.96 3.15 -9.57
N VAL A 28 -9.05 2.25 -9.22
CA VAL A 28 -9.05 1.56 -7.93
C VAL A 28 -7.79 1.89 -7.15
N ILE A 29 -7.99 2.37 -5.93
CA ILE A 29 -6.92 2.64 -4.97
C ILE A 29 -6.72 1.41 -4.08
N LEU A 30 -5.50 0.90 -4.01
CA LEU A 30 -5.14 -0.25 -3.18
C LEU A 30 -4.02 0.09 -2.21
N HIS A 31 -4.24 -0.18 -0.92
CA HIS A 31 -3.16 -0.14 0.06
C HIS A 31 -2.17 -1.29 -0.21
N ALA A 32 -0.93 -0.95 -0.60
CA ALA A 32 0.11 -1.91 -0.97
C ALA A 32 0.50 -2.82 0.20
N ASN A 33 0.44 -2.30 1.42
CA ASN A 33 0.67 -3.06 2.64
C ASN A 33 0.02 -2.36 3.85
N ALA A 34 -0.12 -3.11 4.96
CA ALA A 34 -0.57 -2.59 6.25
C ALA A 34 -1.80 -1.67 6.14
N HIS A 35 -2.91 -2.23 5.65
CA HIS A 35 -4.13 -1.47 5.38
C HIS A 35 -4.52 -0.59 6.58
N ASN A 36 -4.64 0.71 6.36
CA ASN A 36 -5.20 1.63 7.36
C ASN A 36 -6.73 1.64 7.18
N LEU A 37 -7.57 1.38 8.18
CA LEU A 37 -7.34 1.24 9.63
C LEU A 37 -7.14 -0.22 10.12
N THR A 38 -7.59 -1.20 9.35
CA THR A 38 -7.75 -2.60 9.81
C THR A 38 -6.45 -3.35 10.14
N GLY A 39 -5.31 -2.90 9.63
CA GLY A 39 -4.02 -3.57 9.72
C GLY A 39 -3.94 -4.91 8.96
N HIS A 40 -4.97 -5.25 8.19
CA HIS A 40 -5.04 -6.46 7.37
C HIS A 40 -4.21 -6.29 6.08
N HIS A 41 -3.90 -7.40 5.41
CA HIS A 41 -3.23 -7.38 4.12
C HIS A 41 -3.56 -8.67 3.34
N PRO A 42 -3.68 -8.61 2.01
CA PRO A 42 -3.90 -9.81 1.21
C PRO A 42 -2.71 -10.76 1.29
N ALA A 43 -3.00 -12.06 1.33
CA ALA A 43 -2.05 -13.11 1.04
C ALA A 43 -1.63 -13.07 -0.44
N GLN A 44 -0.51 -13.73 -0.78
CA GLN A 44 -0.01 -13.74 -2.16
C GLN A 44 -1.01 -14.33 -3.16
N GLU A 45 -1.78 -15.34 -2.75
CA GLU A 45 -2.82 -15.95 -3.58
C GLU A 45 -3.99 -15.00 -3.82
N GLN A 46 -4.38 -14.21 -2.82
CA GLN A 46 -5.39 -13.17 -2.97
C GLN A 46 -4.89 -12.07 -3.92
N TRP A 47 -3.63 -11.66 -3.81
CA TRP A 47 -3.02 -10.71 -4.75
C TRP A 47 -3.04 -11.20 -6.20
N LYS A 48 -2.84 -12.51 -6.45
CA LYS A 48 -2.98 -13.08 -7.79
C LYS A 48 -4.40 -12.91 -8.33
N LYS A 49 -5.41 -13.25 -7.53
CA LYS A 49 -6.82 -13.10 -7.93
C LYS A 49 -7.20 -11.64 -8.18
N ILE A 50 -6.69 -10.71 -7.36
CA ILE A 50 -6.87 -9.26 -7.57
C ILE A 50 -6.26 -8.84 -8.91
N ALA A 51 -5.02 -9.25 -9.18
CA ALA A 51 -4.34 -8.92 -10.43
C ALA A 51 -5.07 -9.47 -11.67
N GLU A 52 -5.60 -10.69 -11.58
CA GLU A 52 -6.43 -11.28 -12.63
C GLU A 52 -7.73 -10.49 -12.86
N GLY A 53 -8.44 -10.13 -11.79
CA GLY A 53 -9.67 -9.33 -11.88
C GLY A 53 -9.44 -7.94 -12.49
N VAL A 54 -8.35 -7.28 -12.09
CA VAL A 54 -7.91 -6.00 -12.64
C VAL A 54 -7.61 -6.09 -14.13
N GLY A 55 -6.89 -7.13 -14.54
CA GLY A 55 -6.59 -7.38 -15.96
C GLY A 55 -7.85 -7.62 -16.79
N ARG A 56 -8.77 -8.45 -16.28
CA ARG A 56 -10.06 -8.74 -16.96
C ARG A 56 -10.90 -7.49 -17.18
N LYS A 57 -10.98 -6.61 -16.17
CA LYS A 57 -11.80 -5.38 -16.21
C LYS A 57 -11.05 -4.14 -16.72
N LYS A 58 -9.79 -4.28 -17.14
CA LYS A 58 -8.93 -3.18 -17.61
C LYS A 58 -8.93 -1.99 -16.65
N LEU A 59 -8.85 -2.28 -15.34
CA LEU A 59 -8.91 -1.27 -14.29
C LEU A 59 -7.62 -0.46 -14.24
N PHE A 60 -7.73 0.79 -13.82
CA PHE A 60 -6.59 1.64 -13.54
C PHE A 60 -6.22 1.56 -12.06
N LEU A 61 -5.04 1.03 -11.74
CA LEU A 61 -4.62 0.83 -10.35
C LEU A 61 -3.73 1.94 -9.84
N VAL A 62 -4.04 2.39 -8.63
CA VAL A 62 -3.25 3.35 -7.85
C VAL A 62 -2.88 2.69 -6.52
N PHE A 63 -1.59 2.47 -6.27
CA PHE A 63 -1.13 1.86 -5.02
C PHE A 63 -0.72 2.90 -3.98
N ASP A 64 -1.42 2.95 -2.85
CA ASP A 64 -0.97 3.67 -1.67
C ASP A 64 0.09 2.83 -0.93
N CYS A 65 1.30 3.38 -0.79
CA CYS A 65 2.45 2.70 -0.17
C CYS A 65 3.01 3.46 1.04
N ALA A 66 2.15 4.04 1.89
CA ALA A 66 2.58 4.82 3.05
C ALA A 66 3.44 4.06 4.09
N TYR A 67 3.27 2.73 4.23
CA TYR A 67 3.91 1.94 5.32
C TYR A 67 5.01 0.99 4.84
N GLN A 68 5.63 1.27 3.69
CA GLN A 68 6.73 0.45 3.17
C GLN A 68 7.86 0.28 4.20
N GLY A 69 8.27 -0.97 4.43
CA GLY A 69 9.33 -1.30 5.39
C GLY A 69 8.84 -1.65 6.81
N LEU A 70 7.59 -1.34 7.18
CA LEU A 70 7.03 -1.65 8.51
C LEU A 70 6.45 -3.07 8.65
N ARG A 71 6.64 -3.92 7.63
CA ARG A 71 6.20 -5.32 7.64
C ARG A 71 7.39 -6.28 7.82
N ILE A 72 7.26 -7.21 8.78
CA ILE A 72 8.30 -8.18 9.17
C ILE A 72 8.61 -9.23 8.09
N ARG A 73 7.63 -9.58 7.24
CA ARG A 73 7.91 -10.37 6.05
C ARG A 73 8.28 -9.39 4.96
N GLY A 74 9.57 -9.36 4.61
CA GLY A 74 10.13 -8.57 3.52
C GLY A 74 9.39 -8.87 2.23
N TYR A 75 8.29 -8.18 1.97
CA TYR A 75 7.75 -8.08 0.64
C TYR A 75 8.67 -7.15 -0.11
N ARG A 76 9.59 -7.77 -0.83
CA ARG A 76 9.89 -7.29 -2.17
C ARG A 76 8.55 -7.42 -2.91
N CYS A 77 7.95 -6.32 -3.33
CA CYS A 77 6.88 -6.37 -4.32
C CYS A 77 7.51 -6.90 -5.62
N ARG A 78 7.75 -8.21 -5.69
CA ARG A 78 8.43 -8.86 -6.81
C ARG A 78 7.45 -9.23 -7.92
N CYS A 79 6.15 -9.01 -7.71
CA CYS A 79 5.19 -9.00 -8.80
C CYS A 79 5.53 -7.93 -9.86
N MET A 80 6.30 -6.88 -9.54
CA MET A 80 6.67 -5.80 -10.48
C MET A 80 8.08 -5.21 -10.27
N GLY A 81 9.07 -6.07 -10.05
CA GLY A 81 10.45 -5.80 -10.50
C GLY A 81 11.30 -4.65 -9.92
N ASN A 82 10.87 -3.76 -9.02
CA ASN A 82 11.74 -2.68 -8.51
C ASN A 82 11.52 -2.28 -7.03
N PRO A 83 12.58 -1.78 -6.32
CA PRO A 83 12.49 -1.37 -4.93
C PRO A 83 12.07 0.11 -4.77
N ILE A 84 11.01 0.32 -4.00
CA ILE A 84 10.77 1.43 -3.05
C ILE A 84 10.40 2.83 -3.60
N LEU A 85 9.35 3.39 -2.97
CA LEU A 85 8.84 4.77 -3.00
C LEU A 85 8.31 5.31 -4.34
N LEU A 86 7.00 5.12 -4.54
CA LEU A 86 6.07 6.13 -5.06
C LEU A 86 4.65 5.55 -4.92
N LEU A 87 3.63 6.41 -5.04
CA LEU A 87 2.33 5.98 -5.53
C LEU A 87 2.57 5.23 -6.85
N TYR A 88 2.59 3.89 -6.84
CA TYR A 88 2.78 3.13 -8.07
C TYR A 88 1.44 3.17 -8.80
N VAL A 89 1.37 3.96 -9.87
CA VAL A 89 0.37 3.77 -10.90
C VAL A 89 0.83 2.56 -11.70
N VAL A 90 0.17 1.43 -11.48
CA VAL A 90 0.40 0.25 -12.30
C VAL A 90 -0.55 0.36 -13.45
N TYR A 91 -0.03 0.92 -14.53
CA TYR A 91 -0.80 1.11 -15.73
C TYR A 91 -0.88 -0.25 -16.46
N GLY A 92 -2.10 -0.77 -16.61
CA GLY A 92 -2.47 -1.64 -17.74
C GLY A 92 -2.65 -0.81 -19.01
N THR A 93 -1.63 -0.02 -19.39
CA THR A 93 -1.74 0.88 -20.55
C THR A 93 -1.70 0.02 -21.78
N PRO A 94 -2.53 0.29 -22.81
CA PRO A 94 -2.04 0.02 -24.15
C PRO A 94 -0.69 0.75 -24.29
N LEU A 95 0.30 0.08 -24.85
CA LEU A 95 1.72 0.47 -25.00
C LEU A 95 1.97 1.83 -25.69
N SER A 96 0.92 2.63 -25.93
CA SER A 96 0.82 3.75 -26.86
C SER A 96 0.80 5.14 -26.22
N ILE A 97 0.73 5.28 -24.88
CA ILE A 97 0.82 6.60 -24.23
C ILE A 97 2.26 6.86 -23.80
N PRO A 98 2.95 7.86 -24.38
CA PRO A 98 4.31 8.20 -23.99
C PRO A 98 4.34 8.73 -22.55
N PRO A 99 5.25 8.24 -21.68
CA PRO A 99 5.36 8.69 -20.30
C PRO A 99 5.65 10.20 -20.17
N GLU A 100 6.20 10.81 -21.22
CA GLU A 100 6.50 12.24 -21.30
C GLU A 100 5.25 13.11 -21.22
N GLY A 101 4.14 12.69 -21.83
CA GLY A 101 2.88 13.44 -21.82
C GLY A 101 2.25 13.48 -20.42
N ALA A 102 2.23 12.33 -19.74
CA ALA A 102 1.76 12.24 -18.36
C ALA A 102 2.62 13.09 -17.41
N LYS A 103 3.95 13.08 -17.60
CA LYS A 103 4.88 13.89 -16.81
C LYS A 103 4.57 15.39 -16.93
N ALA A 104 4.29 15.90 -18.13
CA ALA A 104 3.98 17.31 -18.33
C ALA A 104 2.74 17.75 -17.53
N HIS A 105 1.67 16.97 -17.56
CA HIS A 105 0.45 17.25 -16.80
C HIS A 105 0.68 17.15 -15.28
N LEU A 106 1.45 16.16 -14.81
CA LEU A 106 1.79 16.04 -13.40
C LEU A 106 2.61 17.24 -12.89
N VAL A 107 3.56 17.73 -13.69
CA VAL A 107 4.33 18.94 -13.33
C VAL A 107 3.43 20.16 -13.24
N GLN A 108 2.45 20.30 -14.14
CA GLN A 108 1.47 21.39 -14.07
C GLN A 108 0.61 21.30 -12.80
N ALA A 109 0.14 20.11 -12.44
CA ALA A 109 -0.63 19.89 -11.22
C ALA A 109 0.18 20.25 -9.96
N VAL A 110 1.41 19.76 -9.84
CA VAL A 110 2.30 20.07 -8.71
C VAL A 110 2.57 21.58 -8.61
N ARG A 111 2.78 22.26 -9.74
CA ARG A 111 2.96 23.72 -9.78
C ARG A 111 1.72 24.47 -9.31
N ALA A 112 0.54 23.99 -9.67
CA ALA A 112 -0.72 24.59 -9.23
C ALA A 112 -0.98 24.37 -7.73
N GLU A 113 -0.61 23.20 -7.19
CA GLU A 113 -0.85 22.86 -5.79
C GLU A 113 0.17 23.48 -4.82
N SER A 114 1.45 23.44 -5.18
CA SER A 114 2.54 23.70 -4.23
C SER A 114 3.68 24.54 -4.81
N SER A 115 3.52 25.09 -6.02
CA SER A 115 4.54 25.80 -6.83
C SER A 115 5.73 24.94 -7.28
N GLY A 116 6.26 24.08 -6.41
CA GLY A 116 7.34 23.16 -6.72
C GLY A 116 7.63 22.20 -5.56
N PRO A 117 8.29 21.06 -5.82
CA PRO A 117 8.54 20.04 -4.81
C PRO A 117 9.59 20.47 -3.78
N SER A 118 9.51 19.92 -2.57
CA SER A 118 10.52 20.15 -1.52
C SER A 118 11.84 19.43 -1.83
N VAL A 119 12.85 20.20 -2.25
CA VAL A 119 14.16 19.65 -2.65
C VAL A 119 14.93 19.08 -1.47
N PHE A 120 14.83 19.71 -0.29
CA PHE A 120 15.61 19.30 0.89
C PHE A 120 15.26 17.89 1.36
N GLY A 121 13.96 17.58 1.52
CA GLY A 121 13.50 16.25 1.91
C GLY A 121 13.86 15.19 0.88
N ALA A 122 13.70 15.50 -0.42
CA ALA A 122 14.10 14.61 -1.51
C ALA A 122 15.60 14.27 -1.46
N ARG A 123 16.46 15.25 -1.17
CA ARG A 123 17.91 15.03 -1.03
C ARG A 123 18.26 14.14 0.15
N ILE A 124 17.60 14.29 1.30
CA ILE A 124 17.84 13.40 2.46
C ILE A 124 17.53 11.96 2.10
N VAL A 125 16.37 11.73 1.48
CA VAL A 125 15.96 10.38 1.04
C VAL A 125 16.94 9.84 0.02
N GLN A 126 17.32 10.65 -0.97
CA GLN A 126 18.30 10.27 -2.00
C GLN A 126 19.64 9.87 -1.36
N THR A 127 20.20 10.68 -0.47
CA THR A 127 21.46 10.35 0.24
C THR A 127 21.36 9.02 0.97
N GLY A 128 20.23 8.75 1.64
CA GLY A 128 20.03 7.48 2.33
C GLY A 128 19.83 6.26 1.42
N LEU A 129 19.40 6.46 0.17
CA LEU A 129 19.23 5.39 -0.82
C LEU A 129 20.49 5.12 -1.63
N ASP A 130 21.28 6.17 -1.92
CA ASP A 130 22.51 6.08 -2.71
C ASP A 130 23.68 5.51 -1.87
N ASP A 131 23.69 5.77 -0.56
CA ASP A 131 24.69 5.23 0.36
C ASP A 131 24.29 3.85 0.89
N THR A 132 25.14 2.85 0.64
CA THR A 132 24.86 1.45 1.02
C THR A 132 24.82 1.25 2.53
N GLU A 133 25.67 1.94 3.30
CA GLU A 133 25.72 1.80 4.75
C GLU A 133 24.47 2.43 5.39
N LEU A 134 24.11 3.64 4.96
CA LEU A 134 22.90 4.32 5.42
C LEU A 134 21.64 3.54 5.05
N TYR A 135 21.60 2.98 3.83
CA TYR A 135 20.48 2.16 3.39
C TYR A 135 20.31 0.90 4.25
N LEU A 136 21.41 0.18 4.54
CA LEU A 136 21.39 -1.00 5.41
C LEU A 136 20.99 -0.65 6.84
N LYS A 137 21.48 0.50 7.36
CA LYS A 137 21.06 1.01 8.66
C LYS A 137 19.57 1.30 8.69
N TRP A 138 19.04 2.01 7.70
CA TRP A 138 17.61 2.29 7.57
C TRP A 138 16.77 1.00 7.52
N GLN A 139 17.20 -0.01 6.74
CA GLN A 139 16.51 -1.31 6.70
C GLN A 139 16.48 -1.99 8.06
N LYS A 140 17.58 -1.92 8.83
CA LYS A 140 17.65 -2.47 10.19
C LYS A 140 16.69 -1.76 11.12
N ASP A 141 16.66 -0.42 11.08
CA ASP A 141 15.79 0.41 11.90
C ASP A 141 14.30 0.13 11.59
N ALA A 142 13.93 0.05 10.31
CA ALA A 142 12.58 -0.31 9.86
C ALA A 142 12.14 -1.70 10.36
N ARG A 143 13.03 -2.69 10.26
CA ARG A 143 12.76 -4.04 10.81
C ARG A 143 12.56 -4.00 12.32
N MET A 144 13.41 -3.29 13.05
CA MET A 144 13.30 -3.16 14.50
C MET A 144 11.96 -2.55 14.92
N MET A 145 11.51 -1.49 14.23
CA MET A 145 10.18 -0.90 14.48
C MET A 145 9.06 -1.91 14.22
N ALA A 146 9.11 -2.63 13.09
CA ALA A 146 8.13 -3.65 12.75
C ALA A 146 8.05 -4.76 13.82
N PHE A 147 9.21 -5.25 14.30
CA PHE A 147 9.29 -6.24 15.37
C PHE A 147 8.66 -5.74 16.67
N ARG A 148 8.91 -4.48 17.06
CA ARG A 148 8.30 -3.87 18.25
C ARG A 148 6.78 -3.85 18.13
N ILE A 149 6.23 -3.45 16.98
CA ILE A 149 4.77 -3.45 16.73
C ILE A 149 4.20 -4.85 16.87
N LYS A 150 4.83 -5.88 16.26
CA LYS A 150 4.37 -7.27 16.38
C LYS A 150 4.41 -7.76 17.83
N ARG A 151 5.47 -7.45 18.57
CA ARG A 151 5.60 -7.83 19.98
C ARG A 151 4.46 -7.22 20.81
N VAL A 152 4.18 -5.94 20.63
CA VAL A 152 3.06 -5.27 21.32
C VAL A 152 1.72 -5.94 20.98
N ARG A 153 1.46 -6.22 19.69
CA ARG A 153 0.23 -6.94 19.28
C ARG A 153 0.11 -8.32 19.91
N ALA A 154 1.22 -9.06 20.00
CA ALA A 154 1.25 -10.39 20.63
C ALA A 154 1.01 -10.33 22.15
N LEU A 155 1.41 -9.26 22.83
CA LEU A 155 1.15 -9.05 24.26
C LEU A 155 -0.31 -8.68 24.52
N ILE A 156 -0.90 -7.84 23.67
CA ILE A 156 -2.28 -7.36 23.86
C ILE A 156 -3.30 -8.47 23.56
N SER A 157 -3.07 -9.29 22.53
CA SER A 157 -4.09 -10.25 22.06
C SER A 157 -4.58 -11.24 23.14
N PRO A 158 -3.72 -11.89 23.96
CA PRO A 158 -4.19 -12.78 25.02
C PRO A 158 -4.87 -12.02 26.16
N ASN A 159 -4.27 -10.90 26.60
CA ASN A 159 -4.80 -10.07 27.68
C ASN A 159 -6.19 -9.52 27.36
N TRP A 160 -6.38 -9.06 26.12
CA TRP A 160 -7.66 -8.58 25.63
C TRP A 160 -8.71 -9.70 25.60
N LYS A 161 -8.36 -10.88 25.10
CA LYS A 161 -9.28 -12.04 25.07
C LYS A 161 -9.71 -12.44 26.49
N ALA A 162 -8.78 -12.53 27.42
CA ALA A 162 -9.06 -12.84 28.83
C ALA A 162 -9.94 -11.78 29.49
N TRP A 163 -9.69 -10.49 29.22
CA TRP A 163 -10.50 -9.40 29.74
C TRP A 163 -11.93 -9.39 29.16
N CYS A 164 -12.09 -9.74 27.88
CA CYS A 164 -13.42 -9.87 27.26
C CYS A 164 -14.18 -11.09 27.78
N SER A 165 -13.53 -12.25 27.95
CA SER A 165 -14.19 -13.45 28.48
C SER A 165 -14.66 -13.26 29.92
N GLY A 166 -13.85 -12.62 30.78
CA GLY A 166 -14.23 -12.33 32.16
C GLY A 166 -15.41 -11.34 32.32
N ARG A 167 -15.77 -10.59 31.27
CA ARG A 167 -16.94 -9.70 31.27
C ARG A 167 -18.23 -10.37 30.79
N LEU A 168 -18.14 -11.47 30.05
CA LEU A 168 -19.32 -12.23 29.61
C LEU A 168 -19.90 -13.08 30.75
N GLU A 169 -19.13 -13.37 31.79
CA GLU A 169 -19.59 -14.09 32.99
C GLU A 169 -20.26 -13.17 34.04
N SER A 170 -20.16 -11.84 33.86
CA SER A 170 -20.70 -10.84 34.79
C SER A 170 -22.02 -10.20 34.34
N TYR A 171 -22.69 -10.75 33.32
CA TYR A 171 -24.00 -10.31 32.83
C TYR A 171 -24.97 -11.49 32.72
#